data_AF-A0A955R3U2-F1
#
_entry.id   AF-A0A955R3U2-F1
#
_cell.length_a   1.000
_cell.length_b   1.000
_cell.length_c   1.000
_cell.angle_alpha   90.00
_cell.angle_beta   90.00
_cell.angle_gamma   90.00
#
_symmetry.space_group_name_H-M   'P 1'
#
loop_
_entity.id
_entity.type
_entity.pdbx_description
1 polymer ?
#
loop_
_entity_poly.entity_id
_entity_poly.type
_entity_poly.pdbx_seq_one_letter_code
_entity_poly.pdbx_strand_id
1 'polypeptide(L)'
;MIRILLTCSLLFSWILAGCTTTPVSGKKALILVPFSQEMSLGEQAFQQVLKEEKLSTNQQAAAIVERVGRRIAAVTNMPDLKWEFRLIESDQLNAFALPGGKTAIYSAMLAVCQNEAGLAAVMGHEIAHVIARHGAQRMSQDMLMQTGMAAAAISMADQGQRGMILGALGLGAQLGVVLPFSRGMESEADEIGTIYMAKAGYDPAEAEKFWIRFANVKTGSAQPPEFLSTHPADSTRISQIRRLLPKAQSIYRANPNKYGVGASLVAGATHPNRIGKPSPSALGSSPQTLSVLKTRPIKREPIASPNTTGAVPASQPAMHLSQH
;
A
#
# COMPACT_ATOMS: atom_id res chain seq x y z
N MET A 1 2.91 -38.61 35.31
CA MET A 1 1.93 -38.62 34.22
C MET A 1 0.87 -37.52 34.37
N ILE A 2 0.16 -37.40 35.49
CA ILE A 2 -0.88 -36.35 35.71
C ILE A 2 -0.34 -34.91 35.53
N ARG A 3 0.86 -34.60 36.06
CA ARG A 3 1.49 -33.27 35.90
C ARG A 3 1.87 -32.93 34.45
N ILE A 4 2.26 -33.92 33.65
CA ILE A 4 2.63 -33.74 32.23
C ILE A 4 1.36 -33.56 31.38
N LEU A 5 0.30 -34.31 31.68
CA LEU A 5 -1.01 -34.14 31.03
C LEU A 5 -1.62 -32.76 31.34
N LEU A 6 -1.48 -32.27 32.58
CA LEU A 6 -1.93 -30.93 32.97
C LEU A 6 -1.14 -29.81 32.28
N THR A 7 0.19 -29.92 32.16
CA THR A 7 1.00 -28.91 31.44
C THR A 7 0.73 -28.93 29.94
N CYS A 8 0.60 -30.10 29.31
CA CYS A 8 0.21 -30.20 27.90
C CYS A 8 -1.21 -29.64 27.64
N SER A 9 -2.15 -29.87 28.56
CA SER A 9 -3.51 -29.33 28.45
C SER A 9 -3.53 -27.81 28.60
N LEU A 10 -2.73 -27.23 29.50
CA LEU A 10 -2.60 -25.77 29.65
C LEU A 10 -1.92 -25.11 28.45
N LEU A 11 -0.88 -25.75 27.89
CA LEU A 11 -0.21 -25.29 26.66
C LEU A 11 -1.19 -25.31 25.46
N PHE A 12 -1.99 -26.37 25.35
CA PHE A 12 -2.98 -26.52 24.28
C PHE A 12 -4.11 -25.48 24.39
N SER A 13 -4.60 -25.20 25.60
CA SER A 13 -5.57 -24.11 25.84
C SER A 13 -5.00 -22.73 25.50
N TRP A 14 -3.70 -22.48 25.71
CA TRP A 14 -3.05 -21.22 25.31
C TRP A 14 -2.94 -21.06 23.79
N ILE A 15 -2.62 -22.13 23.07
CA ILE A 15 -2.52 -22.10 21.60
C ILE A 15 -3.89 -21.82 20.96
N LEU A 16 -4.97 -22.39 21.51
CA LEU A 16 -6.33 -22.14 21.03
C LEU A 16 -6.78 -20.68 21.26
N ALA A 17 -6.30 -20.02 22.33
CA ALA A 17 -6.61 -18.63 22.63
C ALA A 17 -5.90 -17.61 21.70
N GLY A 18 -4.83 -18.02 21.01
CA GLY A 18 -4.08 -17.16 20.09
C GLY A 18 -4.67 -17.09 18.67
N CYS A 19 -5.66 -17.92 18.34
CA CYS A 19 -6.28 -17.91 17.02
C CYS A 19 -7.28 -16.76 16.89
N THR A 20 -6.99 -15.79 16.02
CA THR A 20 -7.87 -14.68 15.68
C THR A 20 -8.34 -14.77 14.23
N THR A 21 -9.40 -14.03 13.89
CA THR A 21 -9.90 -13.90 12.52
C THR A 21 -9.61 -12.49 12.01
N THR A 22 -8.99 -12.37 10.84
CA THR A 22 -8.69 -11.09 10.21
C THR A 22 -9.96 -10.42 9.69
N PRO A 23 -10.08 -9.09 9.82
CA PRO A 23 -11.26 -8.37 9.35
C PRO A 23 -11.31 -8.34 7.82
N VAL A 24 -12.53 -8.25 7.27
CA VAL A 24 -12.84 -8.23 5.83
C VAL A 24 -12.56 -9.55 5.09
N SER A 25 -11.35 -10.10 5.17
CA SER A 25 -10.94 -11.36 4.50
C SER A 25 -11.39 -12.62 5.26
N GLY A 26 -11.55 -12.55 6.58
CA GLY A 26 -12.04 -13.66 7.41
C GLY A 26 -11.03 -14.80 7.59
N LYS A 27 -9.74 -14.58 7.34
CA LYS A 27 -8.72 -15.62 7.50
C LYS A 27 -8.38 -15.84 8.97
N LYS A 28 -8.03 -17.08 9.32
CA LYS A 28 -7.56 -17.41 10.67
C LYS A 28 -6.07 -17.19 10.76
N ALA A 29 -5.63 -16.59 11.85
CA ALA A 29 -4.23 -16.33 12.15
C ALA A 29 -3.91 -16.63 13.60
N LEU A 30 -2.74 -17.21 13.86
CA LEU A 30 -2.22 -17.38 15.21
C LEU A 30 -1.40 -16.14 15.59
N ILE A 31 -1.82 -15.44 16.65
CA ILE A 31 -1.11 -14.30 17.20
C ILE A 31 -0.84 -14.55 18.68
N LEU A 32 0.44 -14.72 19.00
CA LEU A 32 0.98 -14.92 20.35
C LEU A 32 1.41 -13.59 20.98
N VAL A 33 1.61 -12.54 20.17
CA VAL A 33 2.00 -11.22 20.64
C VAL A 33 0.79 -10.45 21.18
N PRO A 34 0.81 -10.00 22.44
CA PRO A 34 -0.24 -9.17 23.02
C PRO A 34 -0.41 -7.85 22.25
N PHE A 35 -1.65 -7.40 22.08
CA PHE A 35 -1.96 -6.17 21.35
C PHE A 35 -1.25 -4.95 21.94
N SER A 36 -1.20 -4.80 23.26
CA SER A 36 -0.52 -3.68 23.93
C SER A 36 0.99 -3.65 23.66
N GLN A 37 1.64 -4.81 23.63
CA GLN A 37 3.06 -4.93 23.30
C GLN A 37 3.30 -4.55 21.84
N GLU A 38 2.45 -5.03 20.93
CA GLU A 38 2.50 -4.67 19.52
C GLU A 38 2.36 -3.13 19.32
N MET A 39 1.41 -2.48 19.99
CA MET A 39 1.26 -1.02 19.93
C MET A 39 2.49 -0.28 20.45
N SER A 40 3.09 -0.75 21.55
CA SER A 40 4.29 -0.14 22.13
C SER A 40 5.50 -0.24 21.20
N LEU A 41 5.69 -1.40 20.56
CA LEU A 41 6.75 -1.60 19.58
C LEU A 41 6.59 -0.70 18.36
N GLY A 42 5.36 -0.58 17.84
CA GLY A 42 5.07 0.31 16.70
C GLY A 42 5.36 1.78 17.00
N GLU A 43 4.98 2.27 18.20
CA GLU A 43 5.31 3.63 18.64
C GLU A 43 6.83 3.83 18.76
N GLN A 44 7.55 2.91 19.42
CA GLN A 44 9.01 3.01 19.58
C GLN A 44 9.73 3.05 18.22
N ALA A 45 9.37 2.14 17.31
CA ALA A 45 9.93 2.09 15.97
C ALA A 45 9.64 3.37 15.18
N PHE A 46 8.41 3.91 15.28
CA PHE A 46 8.05 5.15 14.59
C PHE A 46 8.85 6.35 15.11
N GLN A 47 9.01 6.47 16.43
CA GLN A 47 9.82 7.54 17.02
C GLN A 47 11.30 7.42 16.60
N GLN A 48 11.81 6.21 16.37
CA GLN A 48 13.15 6.03 15.85
C GLN A 48 13.26 6.53 14.40
N VAL A 49 12.32 6.13 13.54
CA VAL A 49 12.28 6.61 12.15
C VAL A 49 12.20 8.13 12.09
N LEU A 50 11.35 8.77 12.91
CA LEU A 50 11.22 10.24 12.93
C LEU A 50 12.47 10.98 13.43
N LYS A 51 13.41 10.31 14.10
CA LYS A 51 14.70 10.88 14.47
C LYS A 51 15.74 10.79 13.35
N GLU A 52 15.65 9.73 12.54
CA GLU A 52 16.61 9.43 11.47
C GLU A 52 16.20 10.10 10.14
N GLU A 53 14.90 10.17 9.88
CA GLU A 53 14.33 10.67 8.64
C GLU A 53 13.91 12.13 8.73
N LYS A 54 13.97 12.84 7.59
CA LYS A 54 13.54 14.23 7.49
C LYS A 54 12.07 14.32 7.09
N LEU A 55 11.24 15.01 7.87
CA LEU A 55 9.88 15.33 7.46
C LEU A 55 9.86 16.31 6.27
N SER A 56 8.94 16.09 5.34
CA SER A 56 8.77 16.96 4.18
C SER A 56 8.29 18.35 4.57
N THR A 57 8.86 19.37 3.92
CA THR A 57 8.43 20.77 4.07
C THR A 57 7.28 21.13 3.13
N ASN A 58 6.89 20.24 2.22
CA ASN A 58 5.75 20.44 1.32
C ASN A 58 4.43 20.24 2.08
N GLN A 59 3.92 21.33 2.65
CA GLN A 59 2.68 21.32 3.45
C GLN A 59 1.46 20.86 2.66
N GLN A 60 1.40 21.13 1.35
CA GLN A 60 0.28 20.70 0.52
C GLN A 60 0.28 19.18 0.34
N ALA A 61 1.43 18.60 0.00
CA ALA A 61 1.58 17.16 -0.14
C ALA A 61 1.34 16.45 1.20
N ALA A 62 1.90 16.96 2.30
CA ALA A 62 1.68 16.43 3.63
C ALA A 62 0.18 16.45 4.03
N ALA A 63 -0.54 17.53 3.73
CA ALA A 63 -1.97 17.63 3.98
C ALA A 63 -2.80 16.64 3.14
N ILE A 64 -2.36 16.32 1.92
CA ILE A 64 -3.01 15.28 1.09
C ILE A 64 -2.78 13.89 1.69
N VAL A 65 -1.55 13.57 2.07
CA VAL A 65 -1.18 12.33 2.77
C VAL A 65 -2.04 12.16 4.02
N GLU A 66 -2.07 13.17 4.88
CA GLU A 66 -2.88 13.11 6.10
C GLU A 66 -4.38 12.94 5.80
N ARG A 67 -4.92 13.70 4.84
CA ARG A 67 -6.34 13.61 4.47
C ARG A 67 -6.72 12.24 3.93
N VAL A 68 -5.94 11.69 3.02
CA VAL A 68 -6.20 10.37 2.41
C VAL A 68 -6.08 9.28 3.48
N GLY A 69 -5.03 9.33 4.31
CA GLY A 69 -4.82 8.39 5.40
C GLY A 69 -5.99 8.40 6.39
N ARG A 70 -6.44 9.58 6.81
CA ARG A 70 -7.60 9.72 7.72
C ARG A 70 -8.90 9.18 7.11
N ARG A 71 -9.13 9.37 5.81
CA ARG A 71 -10.32 8.82 5.12
C ARG A 71 -10.29 7.29 5.09
N ILE A 72 -9.13 6.68 4.86
CA ILE A 72 -8.97 5.22 4.90
C ILE A 72 -9.13 4.72 6.34
N ALA A 73 -8.46 5.33 7.32
CA ALA A 73 -8.56 4.96 8.72
C ALA A 73 -10.00 5.00 9.26
N ALA A 74 -10.80 5.98 8.84
CA ALA A 74 -12.19 6.15 9.27
C ALA A 74 -13.12 5.01 8.85
N VAL A 75 -12.73 4.19 7.86
CA VAL A 75 -13.53 3.04 7.40
C VAL A 75 -12.96 1.68 7.83
N THR A 76 -11.90 1.70 8.64
CA THR A 76 -11.34 0.50 9.26
C THR A 76 -12.19 0.04 10.44
N ASN A 77 -12.24 -1.27 10.67
CA ASN A 77 -13.03 -1.88 11.73
C ASN A 77 -12.28 -2.00 13.08
N MET A 78 -11.18 -1.26 13.29
CA MET A 78 -10.38 -1.36 14.51
C MET A 78 -10.53 -0.08 15.35
N PRO A 79 -11.36 -0.10 16.41
CA PRO A 79 -11.39 0.99 17.38
C PRO A 79 -10.03 1.08 18.09
N ASP A 80 -9.70 2.28 18.61
CA ASP A 80 -8.57 2.54 19.51
C ASP A 80 -7.15 2.68 18.91
N LEU A 81 -7.00 2.75 17.58
CA LEU A 81 -5.73 3.13 16.96
C LEU A 81 -5.56 4.66 16.90
N LYS A 82 -4.42 5.15 17.39
CA LYS A 82 -4.02 6.57 17.31
C LYS A 82 -3.29 6.83 16.01
N TRP A 83 -4.06 6.92 14.93
CA TRP A 83 -3.53 7.11 13.58
C TRP A 83 -2.70 8.39 13.44
N GLU A 84 -1.46 8.23 12.99
CA GLU A 84 -0.55 9.29 12.58
C GLU A 84 -0.09 9.05 11.15
N PHE A 85 -0.18 10.09 10.33
CA PHE A 85 0.23 10.06 8.93
C PHE A 85 1.32 11.09 8.72
N ARG A 86 2.49 10.66 8.27
CA ARG A 86 3.64 11.54 8.02
C ARG A 86 4.12 11.43 6.59
N LEU A 87 4.61 12.54 6.05
CA LEU A 87 5.33 12.57 4.79
C LEU A 87 6.82 12.76 5.07
N ILE A 88 7.62 11.79 4.66
CA ILE A 88 9.08 11.80 4.77
C ILE A 88 9.66 12.35 3.46
N GLU A 89 10.60 13.28 3.55
CA GLU A 89 11.32 13.83 2.40
C GLU A 89 12.44 12.88 1.98
N SER A 90 12.24 12.19 0.86
CA SER A 90 13.21 11.20 0.39
C SER A 90 12.97 10.86 -1.09
N ASP A 91 14.05 10.55 -1.79
CA ASP A 91 14.05 10.03 -3.15
C ASP A 91 13.71 8.53 -3.23
N GLN A 92 13.64 7.85 -2.09
CA GLN A 92 13.27 6.44 -2.01
C GLN A 92 11.77 6.25 -2.28
N LEU A 93 11.46 5.24 -3.09
CA LEU A 93 10.10 4.77 -3.30
C LEU A 93 9.71 3.84 -2.16
N ASN A 94 9.21 4.43 -1.08
CA ASN A 94 8.82 3.69 0.11
C ASN A 94 7.54 4.23 0.77
N ALA A 95 6.90 3.35 1.53
CA ALA A 95 5.75 3.61 2.39
C ALA A 95 5.68 2.48 3.42
N PHE A 96 5.21 2.78 4.62
CA PHE A 96 5.00 1.74 5.62
C PHE A 96 3.87 2.13 6.58
N ALA A 97 3.24 1.13 7.19
CA ALA A 97 2.45 1.32 8.40
C ALA A 97 2.89 0.35 9.51
N LEU A 98 3.19 0.93 10.67
CA LEU A 98 3.52 0.22 11.90
C LEU A 98 2.29 0.09 12.79
N PRO A 99 2.29 -0.89 13.71
CA PRO A 99 1.21 -1.01 14.67
C PRO A 99 1.00 0.26 15.50
N GLY A 100 -0.22 0.46 16.00
CA GLY A 100 -0.61 1.73 16.63
C GLY A 100 -1.13 2.77 15.63
N GLY A 101 -1.14 2.44 14.34
CA GLY A 101 -1.62 3.32 13.28
C GLY A 101 -0.57 4.35 12.85
N LYS A 102 0.71 4.01 12.92
CA LYS A 102 1.80 4.93 12.56
C LYS A 102 2.19 4.69 11.11
N THR A 103 1.80 5.60 10.23
CA THR A 103 1.99 5.44 8.79
C THR A 103 2.85 6.55 8.24
N ALA A 104 3.81 6.20 7.39
CA ALA A 104 4.63 7.17 6.66
C ALA A 104 4.66 6.84 5.17
N ILE A 105 4.70 7.89 4.37
CA ILE A 105 4.89 7.84 2.91
C ILE A 105 6.16 8.63 2.59
N TYR A 106 7.01 8.10 1.71
CA TYR A 106 8.21 8.81 1.24
C TYR A 106 7.83 9.67 0.02
N SER A 107 8.34 10.90 -0.08
CA SER A 107 7.88 11.91 -1.04
C SER A 107 7.98 11.46 -2.49
N ALA A 108 9.01 10.69 -2.87
CA ALA A 108 9.11 10.12 -4.21
C ALA A 108 7.97 9.16 -4.59
N MET A 109 7.36 8.46 -3.61
CA MET A 109 6.23 7.54 -3.87
C MET A 109 5.00 8.28 -4.44
N LEU A 110 4.83 9.57 -4.12
CA LEU A 110 3.69 10.37 -4.60
C LEU A 110 3.68 10.50 -6.13
N ALA A 111 4.84 10.52 -6.78
CA ALA A 111 4.94 10.58 -8.24
C ALA A 111 4.38 9.31 -8.90
N VAL A 112 4.56 8.14 -8.27
CA VAL A 112 4.03 6.86 -8.79
C VAL A 112 2.54 6.73 -8.49
N CYS A 113 2.09 7.29 -7.36
CA CYS A 113 0.67 7.36 -7.00
C CYS A 113 -0.14 8.15 -8.04
N GLN A 114 0.43 9.22 -8.62
CA GLN A 114 -0.18 10.16 -9.59
C GLN A 114 -1.37 10.98 -9.06
N ASN A 115 -2.24 10.39 -8.24
CA ASN A 115 -3.45 11.02 -7.72
C ASN A 115 -3.81 10.47 -6.33
N GLU A 116 -4.79 11.08 -5.65
CA GLU A 116 -5.22 10.63 -4.32
C GLU A 116 -5.71 9.18 -4.29
N ALA A 117 -6.34 8.68 -5.34
CA ALA A 117 -6.78 7.29 -5.39
C ALA A 117 -5.58 6.32 -5.50
N GLY A 118 -4.54 6.66 -6.26
CA GLY A 118 -3.29 5.89 -6.25
C GLY A 118 -2.62 5.90 -4.88
N LEU A 119 -2.63 7.04 -4.18
CA LEU A 119 -2.16 7.13 -2.80
C LEU A 119 -3.03 6.32 -1.83
N ALA A 120 -4.35 6.32 -2.03
CA ALA A 120 -5.29 5.52 -1.26
C ALA A 120 -5.10 4.01 -1.47
N ALA A 121 -4.63 3.58 -2.63
CA ALA A 121 -4.25 2.18 -2.87
C ALA A 121 -3.05 1.78 -2.00
N VAL A 122 -1.98 2.59 -1.99
CA VAL A 122 -0.81 2.38 -1.12
C VAL A 122 -1.20 2.41 0.34
N MET A 123 -1.89 3.46 0.79
CA MET A 123 -2.31 3.60 2.17
C MET A 123 -3.28 2.51 2.60
N GLY A 124 -4.21 2.11 1.73
CA GLY A 124 -5.12 1.01 1.97
C GLY A 124 -4.37 -0.30 2.22
N HIS A 125 -3.35 -0.58 1.41
CA HIS A 125 -2.49 -1.75 1.55
C HIS A 125 -1.70 -1.72 2.87
N GLU A 126 -1.01 -0.62 3.17
CA GLU A 126 -0.25 -0.47 4.43
C GLU A 126 -1.13 -0.57 5.68
N ILE A 127 -2.28 0.14 5.67
CA ILE A 127 -3.26 0.07 6.75
C ILE A 127 -3.82 -1.35 6.89
N ALA A 128 -4.00 -2.07 5.78
CA ALA A 128 -4.45 -3.45 5.84
C ALA A 128 -3.46 -4.37 6.55
N HIS A 129 -2.13 -4.17 6.41
CA HIS A 129 -1.14 -4.92 7.19
C HIS A 129 -1.30 -4.72 8.70
N VAL A 130 -1.53 -3.48 9.13
CA VAL A 130 -1.79 -3.15 10.55
C VAL A 130 -3.08 -3.79 11.02
N ILE A 131 -4.15 -3.66 10.25
CA ILE A 131 -5.48 -4.11 10.63
C ILE A 131 -5.59 -5.65 10.63
N ALA A 132 -4.91 -6.33 9.70
CA ALA A 132 -4.77 -7.79 9.71
C ALA A 132 -3.70 -8.28 10.72
N ARG A 133 -3.00 -7.35 11.39
CA ARG A 133 -1.94 -7.62 12.36
C ARG A 133 -0.83 -8.50 11.77
N HIS A 134 -0.48 -8.32 10.49
CA HIS A 134 0.53 -9.15 9.81
C HIS A 134 1.89 -9.09 10.50
N GLY A 135 2.28 -7.95 11.08
CA GLY A 135 3.47 -7.83 11.92
C GLY A 135 3.43 -8.77 13.13
N ALA A 136 2.35 -8.75 13.91
CA ALA A 136 2.19 -9.64 15.06
C ALA A 136 2.10 -11.13 14.66
N GLN A 137 1.46 -11.43 13.52
CA GLN A 137 1.46 -12.79 12.97
C GLN A 137 2.89 -13.24 12.63
N ARG A 138 3.70 -12.38 12.00
CA ARG A 138 5.08 -12.69 11.65
C ARG A 138 5.95 -12.89 12.88
N MET A 139 5.87 -11.98 13.85
CA MET A 139 6.56 -12.12 15.14
C MET A 139 6.18 -13.43 15.85
N SER A 140 4.92 -13.83 15.79
CA SER A 140 4.44 -15.08 16.39
C SER A 140 5.03 -16.31 15.69
N GLN A 141 5.14 -16.28 14.36
CA GLN A 141 5.81 -17.34 13.58
C GLN A 141 7.29 -17.43 13.95
N ASP A 142 7.98 -16.29 14.07
CA ASP A 142 9.40 -16.26 14.45
C ASP A 142 9.61 -16.80 15.87
N MET A 143 8.75 -16.42 16.82
CA MET A 143 8.78 -16.96 18.20
C MET A 143 8.59 -18.48 18.21
N LEU A 144 7.65 -19.01 17.44
CA LEU A 144 7.42 -20.45 17.33
C LEU A 144 8.62 -21.16 16.71
N MET A 145 9.19 -20.61 15.64
CA MET A 145 10.38 -21.17 15.00
C MET A 145 11.56 -21.21 15.96
N GLN A 146 11.85 -20.10 16.66
CA GLN A 146 12.94 -20.03 17.63
C GLN A 146 12.72 -21.03 18.78
N THR A 147 11.49 -21.10 19.31
CA THR A 147 11.13 -22.04 20.38
C THR A 147 11.28 -23.49 19.91
N GLY A 148 10.85 -23.82 18.69
CA GLY A 148 11.00 -25.14 18.10
C GLY A 148 12.46 -25.54 17.90
N MET A 149 13.29 -24.62 17.39
CA MET A 149 14.73 -24.84 17.22
C MET A 149 15.43 -25.07 18.55
N ALA A 150 15.09 -24.29 19.58
CA ALA A 150 15.65 -24.48 20.90
C ALA A 150 15.18 -25.78 21.57
N ALA A 151 13.91 -26.18 21.40
CA ALA A 151 13.41 -27.46 21.87
C ALA A 151 14.16 -28.64 21.21
N ALA A 152 14.40 -28.56 19.90
CA ALA A 152 15.22 -29.52 19.18
C ALA A 152 16.66 -29.55 19.71
N ALA A 153 17.29 -28.39 19.90
CA ALA A 153 18.63 -28.28 20.46
C ALA A 153 18.71 -28.87 21.88
N ILE A 154 17.74 -28.57 22.76
CA ILE A 154 17.65 -29.11 24.13
C ILE A 154 17.52 -30.64 24.12
N SER A 155 16.76 -31.20 23.17
CA SER A 155 16.59 -32.65 23.04
C SER A 155 17.90 -33.37 22.71
N MET A 156 18.82 -32.68 22.03
CA MET A 156 20.15 -33.19 21.65
C MET A 156 21.27 -32.76 22.63
N ALA A 157 20.98 -31.84 23.55
CA ALA A 157 21.97 -31.22 24.45
C ALA A 157 22.16 -31.99 25.76
N ASP A 158 23.40 -32.00 26.25
CA ASP A 158 23.75 -32.46 27.61
C ASP A 158 23.28 -31.48 28.71
N GLN A 159 23.45 -31.85 29.99
CA GLN A 159 22.98 -31.02 31.11
C GLN A 159 23.63 -29.63 31.17
N GLY A 160 24.90 -29.48 30.76
CA GLY A 160 25.60 -28.19 30.77
C GLY A 160 25.15 -27.27 29.64
N GLN A 161 24.92 -27.85 28.45
CA GLN A 161 24.49 -27.12 27.25
C GLN A 161 23.05 -26.60 27.34
N ARG A 162 22.15 -27.31 28.03
CA ARG A 162 20.74 -26.91 28.18
C ARG A 162 20.56 -25.54 28.86
N GLY A 163 21.37 -25.24 29.87
CA GLY A 163 21.31 -23.95 30.56
C GLY A 163 21.69 -22.77 29.66
N MET A 164 22.67 -22.97 28.77
CA MET A 164 23.12 -21.96 27.81
C MET A 164 22.08 -21.73 26.71
N ILE A 165 21.46 -22.79 26.18
CA ILE A 165 20.42 -22.71 25.14
C ILE A 165 19.18 -21.95 25.67
N LEU A 166 18.76 -22.25 26.90
CA LEU A 166 17.62 -21.55 27.52
C LEU A 166 17.90 -20.06 27.77
N GLY A 167 19.15 -19.68 28.08
CA GLY A 167 19.54 -18.28 28.21
C GLY A 167 19.52 -17.50 26.89
N ALA A 168 19.90 -18.14 25.78
CA ALA A 168 19.93 -17.52 24.45
C ALA A 168 18.53 -17.22 23.88
N LEU A 169 17.52 -18.02 24.25
CA LEU A 169 16.13 -17.82 23.82
C LEU A 169 15.51 -16.48 24.26
N GLY A 170 16.00 -15.88 25.34
CA GLY A 170 15.47 -14.62 25.88
C GLY A 170 15.77 -13.37 25.03
N LEU A 171 16.67 -13.47 24.04
CA LEU A 171 17.19 -12.32 23.28
C LEU A 171 16.52 -12.11 21.91
N GLY A 172 15.68 -13.04 21.44
CA GLY A 172 15.27 -13.11 20.02
C GLY A 172 14.05 -12.29 19.57
N ALA A 173 13.40 -11.52 20.45
CA ALA A 173 12.07 -10.95 20.19
C ALA A 173 12.04 -9.61 19.42
N GLN A 174 13.19 -9.05 19.02
CA GLN A 174 13.26 -7.67 18.49
C GLN A 174 13.29 -7.55 16.95
N LEU A 175 13.47 -8.63 16.20
CA LEU A 175 13.77 -8.56 14.76
C LEU A 175 12.57 -8.77 13.80
N GLY A 176 11.38 -9.06 14.32
CA GLY A 176 10.21 -9.43 13.50
C GLY A 176 9.55 -8.29 12.70
N VAL A 177 10.02 -7.04 12.85
CA VAL A 177 9.42 -5.85 12.21
C VAL A 177 9.95 -5.60 10.78
N VAL A 178 11.09 -6.22 10.40
CA VAL A 178 11.83 -5.89 9.15
C VAL A 178 11.79 -7.02 8.11
N LEU A 179 11.12 -8.15 8.37
CA LEU A 179 11.06 -9.26 7.43
C LEU A 179 9.90 -9.10 6.42
N PRO A 180 10.09 -9.49 5.14
CA PRO A 180 9.03 -9.41 4.13
C PRO A 180 7.86 -10.32 4.51
N PHE A 181 6.65 -9.85 4.23
CA PHE A 181 5.45 -10.62 4.51
C PHE A 181 5.29 -11.78 3.51
N SER A 182 4.55 -12.82 3.93
CA SER A 182 4.24 -13.92 3.02
C SER A 182 3.37 -13.46 1.86
N ARG A 183 3.45 -14.13 0.69
CA ARG A 183 2.56 -13.82 -0.45
C ARG A 183 1.08 -13.83 -0.08
N GLY A 184 0.68 -14.70 0.85
CA GLY A 184 -0.71 -14.78 1.32
C GLY A 184 -1.15 -13.56 2.12
N MET A 185 -0.23 -12.93 2.86
CA MET A 185 -0.45 -11.68 3.60
C MET A 185 -0.50 -10.49 2.64
N GLU A 186 0.37 -10.45 1.63
CA GLU A 186 0.34 -9.42 0.58
C GLU A 186 -1.00 -9.43 -0.20
N SER A 187 -1.44 -10.61 -0.64
CA SER A 187 -2.75 -10.78 -1.30
C SER A 187 -3.93 -10.37 -0.40
N GLU A 188 -3.81 -10.59 0.91
CA GLU A 188 -4.82 -10.18 1.88
C GLU A 188 -4.83 -8.67 2.10
N ALA A 189 -3.66 -8.05 2.20
CA ALA A 189 -3.52 -6.61 2.30
C ALA A 189 -4.07 -5.91 1.05
N ASP A 190 -3.86 -6.47 -0.14
CA ASP A 190 -4.48 -5.99 -1.38
C ASP A 190 -6.01 -6.08 -1.34
N GLU A 191 -6.55 -7.21 -0.86
CA GLU A 191 -7.99 -7.39 -0.76
C GLU A 191 -8.62 -6.37 0.20
N ILE A 192 -8.11 -6.32 1.42
CA ILE A 192 -8.61 -5.44 2.47
C ILE A 192 -8.41 -3.97 2.06
N GLY A 193 -7.23 -3.62 1.56
CA GLY A 193 -6.88 -2.26 1.14
C GLY A 193 -7.75 -1.75 -0.01
N THR A 194 -7.99 -2.57 -1.04
CA THR A 194 -8.88 -2.21 -2.16
C THR A 194 -10.32 -1.99 -1.69
N ILE A 195 -10.79 -2.80 -0.72
CA ILE A 195 -12.11 -2.63 -0.13
C ILE A 195 -12.19 -1.37 0.73
N TYR A 196 -11.17 -1.06 1.53
CA TYR A 196 -11.11 0.17 2.32
C TYR A 196 -11.04 1.41 1.45
N MET A 197 -10.27 1.38 0.37
CA MET A 197 -10.25 2.44 -0.63
C MET A 197 -11.66 2.73 -1.19
N ALA A 198 -12.40 1.68 -1.57
CA ALA A 198 -13.78 1.80 -2.04
C ALA A 198 -14.72 2.39 -0.97
N LYS A 199 -14.63 1.89 0.27
CA LYS A 199 -15.41 2.38 1.42
C LYS A 199 -15.05 3.82 1.80
N ALA A 200 -13.82 4.24 1.59
CA ALA A 200 -13.36 5.61 1.82
C ALA A 200 -13.75 6.57 0.69
N GLY A 201 -14.36 6.07 -0.39
CA GLY A 201 -14.87 6.89 -1.48
C GLY A 201 -13.88 7.13 -2.60
N TYR A 202 -12.78 6.38 -2.69
CA TYR A 202 -11.85 6.44 -3.81
C TYR A 202 -12.16 5.34 -4.83
N ASP A 203 -11.92 5.60 -6.12
CA ASP A 203 -12.20 4.64 -7.20
C ASP A 203 -11.26 3.41 -7.12
N PRO A 204 -11.76 2.21 -6.76
CA PRO A 204 -10.88 1.06 -6.54
C PRO A 204 -10.23 0.53 -7.82
N ALA A 205 -10.65 0.97 -9.03
CA ALA A 205 -9.95 0.63 -10.28
C ALA A 205 -8.53 1.23 -10.32
N GLU A 206 -8.28 2.28 -9.54
CA GLU A 206 -6.96 2.89 -9.48
C GLU A 206 -5.93 2.01 -8.73
N ALA A 207 -6.38 1.07 -7.88
CA ALA A 207 -5.49 0.12 -7.22
C ALA A 207 -4.75 -0.77 -8.24
N GLU A 208 -5.46 -1.36 -9.20
CA GLU A 208 -4.85 -2.17 -10.26
C GLU A 208 -3.85 -1.35 -11.07
N LYS A 209 -4.24 -0.13 -11.47
CA LYS A 209 -3.38 0.76 -12.26
C LYS A 209 -2.12 1.16 -11.48
N PHE A 210 -2.26 1.46 -10.19
CA PHE A 210 -1.12 1.76 -9.32
C PHE A 210 -0.13 0.61 -9.31
N TRP A 211 -0.57 -0.62 -9.02
CA TRP A 211 0.32 -1.78 -8.95
C TRP A 211 0.99 -2.09 -10.29
N ILE A 212 0.29 -1.89 -11.41
CA ILE A 212 0.89 -1.97 -12.74
C ILE A 212 1.95 -0.89 -12.93
N ARG A 213 1.67 0.38 -12.58
CA ARG A 213 2.68 1.45 -12.67
C ARG A 213 3.89 1.13 -11.80
N PHE A 214 3.65 0.71 -10.57
CA PHE A 214 4.69 0.44 -9.57
C PHE A 214 5.59 -0.73 -9.98
N ALA A 215 5.02 -1.82 -10.50
CA ALA A 215 5.78 -2.96 -11.03
C ALA A 215 6.66 -2.62 -12.25
N ASN A 216 6.32 -1.56 -12.98
CA ASN A 216 7.07 -1.10 -14.16
C ASN A 216 8.06 0.03 -13.84
N VAL A 217 8.18 0.44 -12.58
CA VAL A 217 9.18 1.44 -12.20
C VAL A 217 10.57 0.84 -12.42
N LYS A 218 11.33 1.47 -13.32
CA LYS A 218 12.75 1.22 -13.48
C LYS A 218 13.50 2.18 -12.60
N THR A 219 14.01 1.70 -11.47
CA THR A 219 15.08 2.40 -10.76
C THR A 219 16.33 2.28 -11.62
N GLY A 220 17.18 3.32 -11.68
CA GLY A 220 18.48 3.24 -12.39
C GLY A 220 19.46 2.23 -11.75
N SER A 221 19.03 1.52 -10.71
CA SER A 221 19.75 0.49 -9.96
C SER A 221 19.32 -0.91 -10.39
N ALA A 222 20.23 -1.88 -10.30
CA ALA A 222 19.90 -3.30 -10.48
C ALA A 222 18.98 -3.85 -9.37
N GLN A 223 18.89 -3.15 -8.24
CA GLN A 223 18.02 -3.52 -7.11
C GLN A 223 16.62 -2.87 -7.26
N PRO A 224 15.54 -3.63 -6.95
CA PRO A 224 14.19 -3.09 -6.97
C PRO A 224 14.01 -1.98 -5.90
N PRO A 225 13.01 -1.09 -6.05
CA PRO A 225 12.57 -0.19 -4.99
C PRO A 225 12.45 -0.87 -3.62
N GLU A 226 12.76 -0.15 -2.53
CA GLU A 226 12.66 -0.70 -1.16
C GLU A 226 11.27 -1.28 -0.88
N PHE A 227 10.21 -0.58 -1.28
CA PHE A 227 8.85 -1.10 -1.14
C PHE A 227 8.58 -2.36 -1.98
N LEU A 228 9.22 -2.55 -3.15
CA LEU A 228 9.12 -3.81 -3.89
C LEU A 228 9.91 -4.94 -3.24
N SER A 229 10.98 -4.62 -2.49
CA SER A 229 11.76 -5.60 -1.73
C SER A 229 10.95 -6.18 -0.57
N THR A 230 10.13 -5.36 0.09
CA THR A 230 9.25 -5.77 1.18
C THR A 230 7.87 -6.24 0.71
N HIS A 231 7.36 -5.66 -0.39
CA HIS A 231 6.05 -5.93 -1.00
C HIS A 231 6.20 -6.26 -2.50
N PRO A 232 6.61 -7.48 -2.86
CA PRO A 232 6.76 -7.85 -4.26
C PRO A 232 5.42 -7.76 -4.99
N ALA A 233 5.35 -6.87 -5.99
CA ALA A 233 4.20 -6.73 -6.88
C ALA A 233 4.31 -7.72 -8.04
N ASP A 234 3.59 -8.84 -7.95
CA ASP A 234 3.59 -9.86 -9.00
C ASP A 234 2.27 -9.88 -9.80
N SER A 235 2.30 -10.57 -10.95
CA SER A 235 1.14 -10.71 -11.84
C SER A 235 -0.04 -11.43 -11.17
N THR A 236 0.20 -12.25 -10.16
CA THR A 236 -0.83 -12.98 -9.42
C THR A 236 -1.63 -12.01 -8.55
N ARG A 237 -0.96 -11.11 -7.82
CA ARG A 237 -1.58 -10.05 -7.02
C ARG A 237 -2.42 -9.11 -7.88
N ILE A 238 -1.87 -8.63 -9.00
CA ILE A 238 -2.61 -7.78 -9.95
C ILE A 238 -3.87 -8.50 -10.47
N SER A 239 -3.75 -9.78 -10.82
CA SER A 239 -4.88 -10.61 -11.25
C SER A 239 -5.94 -10.80 -10.16
N GLN A 240 -5.53 -10.94 -8.90
CA GLN A 240 -6.44 -11.02 -7.75
C GLN A 240 -7.19 -9.71 -7.52
N ILE A 241 -6.50 -8.57 -7.56
CA ILE A 241 -7.12 -7.24 -7.48
C ILE A 241 -8.15 -7.09 -8.59
N ARG A 242 -7.80 -7.44 -9.84
CA ARG A 242 -8.73 -7.38 -10.98
C ARG A 242 -10.00 -8.21 -10.74
N ARG A 243 -9.88 -9.41 -10.16
CA ARG A 243 -11.04 -10.24 -9.79
C ARG A 243 -11.87 -9.65 -8.66
N LEU A 244 -11.26 -8.87 -7.77
CA LEU A 244 -11.93 -8.19 -6.67
C LEU A 244 -12.69 -6.93 -7.11
N LEU A 245 -12.26 -6.28 -8.21
CA LEU A 245 -12.84 -5.03 -8.68
C LEU A 245 -14.38 -5.05 -8.74
N PRO A 246 -15.08 -6.01 -9.35
CA PRO A 246 -16.55 -5.99 -9.38
C PRO A 246 -17.21 -5.78 -7.99
N LYS A 247 -16.68 -6.43 -6.95
CA LYS A 247 -17.12 -6.25 -5.56
C LYS A 247 -16.75 -4.86 -5.03
N ALA A 248 -15.51 -4.43 -5.19
CA ALA A 248 -15.04 -3.13 -4.73
C ALA A 248 -15.78 -1.97 -5.42
N GLN A 249 -16.01 -2.05 -6.72
CA GLN A 249 -16.81 -1.08 -7.48
C GLN A 249 -18.25 -1.02 -6.99
N SER A 250 -18.87 -2.15 -6.62
CA SER A 250 -20.22 -2.13 -6.02
C SER A 250 -20.26 -1.32 -4.72
N ILE A 251 -19.28 -1.55 -3.83
CA ILE A 251 -19.12 -0.79 -2.58
C ILE A 251 -18.89 0.69 -2.86
N TYR A 252 -17.99 1.02 -3.78
CA TYR A 252 -17.70 2.40 -4.16
C TYR A 252 -18.92 3.13 -4.72
N ARG A 253 -19.72 2.49 -5.58
CA ARG A 253 -20.95 3.09 -6.14
C ARG A 253 -21.97 3.42 -5.05
N ALA A 254 -22.12 2.55 -4.07
CA ALA A 254 -23.03 2.71 -2.94
C ALA A 254 -22.57 3.79 -1.93
N ASN A 255 -21.30 4.21 -1.97
CA ASN A 255 -20.79 5.26 -1.09
C ASN A 255 -21.41 6.63 -1.42
N PRO A 256 -22.00 7.35 -0.45
CA PRO A 256 -22.54 8.70 -0.68
C PRO A 256 -21.44 9.75 -0.93
N ASN A 257 -20.24 9.54 -0.36
CA ASN A 257 -19.13 10.48 -0.44
C ASN A 257 -18.05 9.97 -1.41
N LYS A 258 -18.27 10.17 -2.71
CA LYS A 258 -17.33 9.73 -3.75
C LYS A 258 -16.32 10.83 -4.10
N TYR A 259 -15.03 10.49 -4.05
CA TYR A 259 -13.89 11.31 -4.44
C TYR A 259 -13.31 10.94 -5.81
N GLY A 260 -13.68 9.77 -6.38
CA GLY A 260 -13.13 9.30 -7.64
C GLY A 260 -11.63 9.08 -7.56
N VAL A 261 -10.88 9.64 -8.51
CA VAL A 261 -9.41 9.63 -8.49
C VAL A 261 -8.81 10.70 -7.56
N GLY A 262 -9.62 11.66 -7.10
CA GLY A 262 -9.21 12.81 -6.29
C GLY A 262 -8.21 13.75 -6.98
N ALA A 263 -7.47 14.54 -6.19
CA ALA A 263 -6.52 15.52 -6.71
C ALA A 263 -5.28 14.84 -7.33
N SER A 264 -4.67 15.51 -8.32
CA SER A 264 -3.38 15.10 -8.86
C SER A 264 -2.25 15.36 -7.87
N LEU A 265 -1.27 14.44 -7.84
CA LEU A 265 -0.06 14.50 -7.01
C LEU A 265 1.20 14.80 -7.82
N VAL A 266 1.14 14.72 -9.15
CA VAL A 266 2.23 15.14 -10.04
C VAL A 266 2.21 16.65 -10.25
N ALA A 267 3.35 17.30 -10.03
CA ALA A 267 3.51 18.74 -10.20
C ALA A 267 3.19 19.15 -11.65
N GLY A 268 2.26 20.11 -11.80
CA GLY A 268 1.86 20.65 -13.11
C GLY A 268 0.45 20.29 -13.60
N ALA A 269 -0.27 19.38 -12.93
CA ALA A 269 -1.66 19.08 -13.29
C ALA A 269 -2.64 19.91 -12.43
N THR A 270 -2.76 21.20 -12.75
CA THR A 270 -3.96 21.95 -12.41
C THR A 270 -5.10 21.43 -13.29
N HIS A 271 -6.12 20.80 -12.70
CA HIS A 271 -7.44 20.77 -13.32
C HIS A 271 -8.43 21.50 -12.41
N PRO A 272 -8.96 22.67 -12.84
CA PRO A 272 -9.88 23.45 -12.05
C PRO A 272 -11.26 22.79 -12.14
N ASN A 273 -11.76 22.25 -11.03
CA ASN A 273 -13.19 22.00 -10.93
C ASN A 273 -13.91 23.33 -10.67
N ARG A 274 -14.06 24.13 -11.73
CA ARG A 274 -14.87 25.35 -11.72
C ARG A 274 -16.33 24.92 -11.91
N ILE A 275 -17.05 24.75 -10.81
CA ILE A 275 -18.52 24.76 -10.86
C ILE A 275 -18.92 26.20 -11.20
N GLY A 276 -19.23 26.44 -12.48
CA GLY A 276 -19.73 27.70 -12.96
C GLY A 276 -21.14 27.99 -12.42
N LYS A 277 -21.31 29.17 -11.83
CA LYS A 277 -22.52 29.98 -12.02
C LYS A 277 -22.09 31.29 -12.67
N PRO A 278 -22.82 31.81 -13.67
CA PRO A 278 -22.53 33.13 -14.22
C PRO A 278 -23.10 34.19 -13.27
N SER A 279 -22.36 35.28 -13.08
CA SER A 279 -22.97 36.55 -12.67
C SER A 279 -22.33 37.68 -13.48
N PRO A 280 -23.12 38.62 -14.03
CA PRO A 280 -22.66 39.57 -15.02
C PRO A 280 -22.12 40.86 -14.37
N SER A 281 -21.55 41.71 -15.23
CA SER A 281 -21.30 43.14 -15.06
C SER A 281 -20.04 43.56 -14.30
N ALA A 282 -19.10 44.12 -15.06
CA ALA A 282 -18.59 45.48 -14.82
C ALA A 282 -17.97 46.01 -16.13
N LEU A 283 -18.75 46.86 -16.81
CA LEU A 283 -18.27 47.82 -17.81
C LEU A 283 -17.53 48.97 -17.10
N GLY A 284 -16.52 49.54 -17.77
CA GLY A 284 -15.91 50.84 -17.43
C GLY A 284 -14.42 50.87 -17.80
N SER A 285 -14.06 51.28 -19.04
CA SER A 285 -13.56 52.63 -19.41
C SER A 285 -12.20 53.00 -18.80
N SER A 286 -11.17 53.52 -19.48
CA SER A 286 -10.82 53.87 -20.87
C SER A 286 -9.28 54.22 -20.86
N PRO A 287 -8.62 54.92 -21.81
CA PRO A 287 -7.61 54.35 -22.71
C PRO A 287 -6.23 55.07 -22.69
N GLN A 288 -5.35 54.68 -23.65
CA GLN A 288 -4.10 55.30 -24.18
C GLN A 288 -2.92 54.29 -24.07
N THR A 289 -2.07 54.02 -25.08
CA THR A 289 -1.55 54.86 -26.18
C THR A 289 -1.04 53.99 -27.34
N LEU A 290 -1.11 54.54 -28.56
CA LEU A 290 -0.62 53.99 -29.83
C LEU A 290 0.89 53.67 -29.86
N SER A 291 1.26 52.67 -30.67
CA SER A 291 2.47 52.71 -31.51
C SER A 291 2.29 51.83 -32.74
N VAL A 292 2.44 52.45 -33.91
CA VAL A 292 2.23 51.96 -35.27
C VAL A 292 3.57 51.54 -35.88
N LEU A 293 3.65 50.40 -36.56
CA LEU A 293 4.51 50.17 -37.74
C LEU A 293 3.98 48.89 -38.46
N LYS A 294 3.30 48.98 -39.62
CA LYS A 294 3.83 48.84 -41.00
C LYS A 294 4.63 47.53 -41.18
N THR A 295 4.35 46.57 -42.08
CA THR A 295 3.84 46.61 -43.48
C THR A 295 3.47 45.20 -44.02
N ARG A 296 2.37 45.19 -44.80
CA ARG A 296 2.05 44.45 -46.06
C ARG A 296 1.83 42.91 -46.12
N PRO A 297 0.95 42.46 -47.03
CA PRO A 297 0.34 41.12 -47.06
C PRO A 297 0.91 40.23 -48.19
N ILE A 298 0.46 38.97 -48.32
CA ILE A 298 0.07 38.32 -49.60
C ILE A 298 -0.33 36.83 -49.43
N LYS A 299 -1.52 36.51 -49.99
CA LYS A 299 -2.11 35.29 -50.61
C LYS A 299 -2.39 33.98 -49.84
N ARG A 300 -3.68 33.59 -49.92
CA ARG A 300 -4.25 32.23 -49.89
C ARG A 300 -4.09 31.59 -51.30
N GLU A 301 -3.88 30.28 -51.45
CA GLU A 301 -4.84 29.15 -51.63
C GLU A 301 -4.05 27.98 -52.32
N PRO A 302 -4.58 26.76 -52.64
CA PRO A 302 -5.45 25.83 -51.91
C PRO A 302 -5.01 24.32 -51.99
N ILE A 303 -5.69 23.49 -51.17
CA ILE A 303 -6.15 22.07 -51.33
C ILE A 303 -5.40 21.07 -52.25
N ALA A 304 -5.02 19.89 -51.70
CA ALA A 304 -5.21 18.57 -52.33
C ALA A 304 -5.07 17.40 -51.31
N SER A 305 -6.04 16.48 -51.32
CA SER A 305 -5.98 15.07 -50.86
C SER A 305 -6.05 14.17 -52.11
N PRO A 306 -6.28 12.84 -52.05
CA PRO A 306 -5.70 11.73 -51.26
C PRO A 306 -5.12 10.63 -52.21
N ASN A 307 -4.51 9.55 -51.67
CA ASN A 307 -4.71 8.16 -52.15
C ASN A 307 -3.85 7.15 -51.36
N THR A 308 -4.44 6.15 -50.68
CA THR A 308 -4.70 4.74 -51.11
C THR A 308 -3.41 3.96 -51.40
N THR A 309 -3.08 2.90 -50.67
CA THR A 309 -3.47 1.47 -50.89
C THR A 309 -2.46 0.69 -50.01
N GLY A 310 -2.71 -0.44 -49.38
CA GLY A 310 -3.27 -1.73 -49.79
C GLY A 310 -2.57 -2.76 -48.86
N ALA A 311 -3.30 -3.60 -48.15
CA ALA A 311 -3.60 -4.99 -48.51
C ALA A 311 -2.81 -6.00 -47.64
N VAL A 312 -3.60 -6.82 -46.95
CA VAL A 312 -3.28 -8.06 -46.20
C VAL A 312 -3.27 -9.24 -47.20
N PRO A 313 -2.48 -10.32 -47.01
CA PRO A 313 -3.00 -11.60 -46.47
C PRO A 313 -1.99 -12.31 -45.54
N ALA A 314 -2.37 -12.85 -44.37
CA ALA A 314 -3.02 -14.16 -44.13
C ALA A 314 -2.20 -15.39 -44.60
N SER A 315 -1.62 -16.13 -43.64
CA SER A 315 -1.43 -17.59 -43.73
C SER A 315 -1.09 -18.21 -42.36
N GLN A 316 -2.02 -19.01 -41.83
CA GLN A 316 -1.80 -20.24 -41.04
C GLN A 316 -1.99 -21.43 -42.05
N PRO A 317 -1.70 -22.74 -41.75
CA PRO A 317 -1.76 -23.43 -40.45
C PRO A 317 -0.78 -24.63 -40.24
N ALA A 318 -1.10 -25.47 -39.24
CA ALA A 318 -0.68 -26.88 -38.94
C ALA A 318 0.30 -27.03 -37.75
N MET A 319 -0.15 -27.50 -36.57
CA MET A 319 -0.40 -28.90 -36.13
C MET A 319 0.85 -29.82 -36.15
N HIS A 320 1.34 -30.19 -34.95
CA HIS A 320 1.74 -31.57 -34.66
C HIS A 320 1.80 -31.90 -33.15
N LEU A 321 1.23 -33.06 -32.80
CA LEU A 321 1.26 -33.75 -31.51
C LEU A 321 2.57 -34.57 -31.31
N SER A 322 3.04 -34.70 -30.06
CA SER A 322 3.41 -35.97 -29.36
C SER A 322 3.86 -35.64 -27.92
N GLN A 323 3.17 -36.10 -26.87
CA GLN A 323 3.51 -37.29 -26.07
C GLN A 323 4.99 -37.43 -25.71
N HIS A 324 5.31 -37.17 -24.43
CA HIS A 324 5.93 -38.08 -23.46
C HIS A 324 5.72 -37.54 -22.05
#